data_AF-A0A921JQQ1-F1
#
_entry.id   AF-A0A921JQQ1-F1
#
_cell.length_a   1.000
_cell.length_b   1.000
_cell.length_c   1.000
_cell.angle_alpha   90.00
_cell.angle_beta   90.00
_cell.angle_gamma   90.00
#
_symmetry.space_group_name_H-M   'P 1'
#
loop_
_entity.id
_entity.type
_entity.pdbx_description
1 polymer ?
#
loop_
_entity_poly.entity_id
_entity_poly.type
_entity_poly.pdbx_seq_one_letter_code
_entity_poly.pdbx_strand_id
1 'polypeptide(L)'
;MNNRRIALLPIAVLAVVGCTPEEPQVEVSTPVAVSPSVVTTASETQTAAPVSPSAAAASESDASAEESVSPEPSAPAIELSNGWETSTISIKTPADAAQLGAGFEGVAEMVDALVSDGECPLEEFTVDRIHPDGYLLGNVMSKCGSGPGLFAESDGVWMQVVGFDGVVMCDDLAAVGAPRGLNYPCSTQADGSGEIDY
;
A
#
# COMPACT_ATOMS: atom_id res chain seq x y z
N MET A 1 -9.34 -2.69 -49.28
CA MET A 1 -8.97 -4.04 -48.80
C MET A 1 -7.45 -4.13 -48.84
N ASN A 2 -6.78 -3.81 -47.73
CA ASN A 2 -5.31 -3.75 -47.66
C ASN A 2 -4.77 -4.97 -46.94
N ASN A 3 -4.08 -5.84 -47.68
CA ASN A 3 -3.38 -7.02 -47.18
C ASN A 3 -2.11 -6.61 -46.44
N ARG A 4 -2.12 -6.64 -45.10
CA ARG A 4 -0.90 -6.52 -44.29
C ARG A 4 -0.18 -7.87 -44.26
N ARG A 5 1.03 -7.89 -44.83
CA ARG A 5 1.96 -9.03 -44.77
C ARG A 5 2.57 -9.10 -43.38
N ILE A 6 2.33 -10.20 -42.67
CA ILE A 6 2.97 -10.52 -41.39
C ILE A 6 4.37 -11.06 -41.72
N ALA A 7 5.40 -10.32 -41.32
CA ALA A 7 6.79 -10.78 -41.37
C ALA A 7 7.06 -11.62 -40.11
N LEU A 8 7.16 -12.94 -40.28
CA LEU A 8 7.61 -13.86 -39.25
C LEU A 8 9.12 -13.67 -39.06
N LEU A 9 9.52 -13.14 -37.91
CA LEU A 9 10.91 -13.14 -37.46
C LEU A 9 11.25 -14.54 -36.89
N PRO A 10 12.45 -15.08 -37.15
CA PRO A 10 12.87 -16.36 -36.59
C PRO A 10 13.15 -16.22 -35.09
N ILE A 11 12.44 -17.02 -34.30
CA ILE A 11 12.68 -17.22 -32.87
C ILE A 11 14.00 -17.99 -32.74
N ALA A 12 15.03 -17.32 -32.21
CA ALA A 12 16.26 -17.96 -31.80
C ALA A 12 16.02 -18.67 -30.46
N VAL A 13 15.90 -20.00 -30.49
CA VAL A 13 15.88 -20.85 -29.31
C VAL A 13 17.30 -20.94 -28.76
N LEU A 14 17.60 -20.14 -27.74
CA LEU A 14 18.79 -20.32 -26.91
C LEU A 14 18.54 -21.50 -25.97
N ALA A 15 19.11 -22.65 -26.31
CA ALA A 15 19.22 -23.78 -25.40
C ALA A 15 20.19 -23.42 -24.27
N VAL A 16 19.66 -23.09 -23.10
CA VAL A 16 20.45 -23.02 -21.86
C VAL A 16 20.78 -24.42 -21.41
N VAL A 17 22.07 -24.69 -21.38
CA VAL A 17 22.72 -25.92 -20.92
C VAL A 17 22.63 -25.97 -19.39
N GLY A 18 21.94 -27.00 -18.89
CA GLY A 18 22.16 -27.72 -17.63
C GLY A 18 22.56 -26.94 -16.36
N CYS A 19 21.58 -26.60 -15.53
CA CYS A 19 21.74 -26.67 -14.08
C CYS A 19 21.07 -27.96 -13.59
N THR A 20 21.89 -28.89 -13.12
CA THR A 20 21.51 -30.05 -12.31
C THR A 20 20.70 -29.59 -11.09
N PRO A 21 19.59 -30.26 -10.73
CA PRO A 21 18.97 -30.07 -9.43
C PRO A 21 19.89 -30.66 -8.35
N GLU A 22 20.47 -29.80 -7.52
CA GLU A 22 21.05 -30.20 -6.24
C GLU A 22 19.87 -30.52 -5.31
N GLU A 23 19.80 -31.79 -4.90
CA GLU A 23 18.81 -32.32 -3.98
C GLU A 23 19.02 -31.65 -2.61
N PRO A 24 18.02 -30.94 -2.03
CA PRO A 24 18.16 -30.41 -0.69
C PRO A 24 18.21 -31.59 0.28
N GLN A 25 19.38 -31.78 0.89
CA GLN A 25 19.56 -32.68 2.02
C GLN A 25 18.64 -32.21 3.15
N VAL A 26 17.58 -32.98 3.40
CA VAL A 26 16.73 -32.82 4.57
C VAL A 26 17.56 -33.24 5.79
N GLU A 27 18.26 -32.30 6.41
CA GLU A 27 18.77 -32.52 7.77
C GLU A 27 17.59 -32.49 8.73
N VAL A 28 17.08 -33.69 9.04
CA VAL A 28 16.15 -33.95 10.13
C VAL A 28 16.83 -33.58 11.45
N SER A 29 16.73 -32.31 11.83
CA SER A 29 17.07 -31.86 13.18
C SER A 29 15.98 -32.34 14.13
N THR A 30 16.27 -33.45 14.80
CA THR A 30 15.53 -33.97 15.95
C THR A 30 15.27 -32.85 16.95
N PRO A 31 14.01 -32.54 17.34
CA PRO A 31 13.78 -31.63 18.46
C PRO A 31 14.29 -32.30 19.73
N VAL A 32 15.31 -31.70 20.34
CA VAL A 32 15.73 -32.02 21.70
C VAL A 32 14.56 -31.69 22.61
N ALA A 33 14.00 -32.71 23.26
CA ALA A 33 13.02 -32.56 24.31
C ALA A 33 13.66 -31.83 25.50
N VAL A 34 13.47 -30.51 25.57
CA VAL A 34 13.84 -29.73 26.75
C VAL A 34 12.70 -29.86 27.76
N SER A 35 13.02 -30.48 28.89
CA SER A 35 12.12 -30.62 30.03
C SER A 35 11.62 -29.25 30.52
N PRO A 36 10.32 -29.06 30.82
CA PRO A 36 9.86 -27.84 31.44
C PRO A 36 10.33 -27.80 32.90
N SER A 37 11.30 -26.94 33.20
CA SER A 37 11.56 -26.51 34.57
C SER A 37 10.39 -25.67 35.06
N VAL A 38 9.67 -26.21 36.04
CA VAL A 38 8.63 -25.52 36.80
C VAL A 38 9.28 -24.37 37.57
N VAL A 39 9.03 -23.13 37.15
CA VAL A 39 9.35 -21.94 37.94
C VAL A 39 8.06 -21.46 38.60
N THR A 40 7.87 -21.89 39.85
CA THR A 40 6.98 -21.27 40.82
C THR A 40 7.69 -20.03 41.37
N THR A 41 7.22 -18.80 41.10
CA THR A 41 7.52 -17.66 41.98
C THR A 41 6.47 -16.55 41.88
N ALA A 42 5.81 -16.35 43.02
CA ALA A 42 5.23 -15.14 43.64
C ALA A 42 4.24 -14.25 42.87
N SER A 43 3.03 -14.19 43.43
CA SER A 43 2.09 -13.07 43.36
C SER A 43 2.77 -11.74 43.70
N GLU A 44 2.60 -10.74 42.84
CA GLU A 44 2.64 -9.35 43.25
C GLU A 44 1.25 -8.73 43.04
N THR A 45 0.54 -8.54 44.14
CA THR A 45 -0.69 -7.77 44.23
C THR A 45 -0.33 -6.30 44.00
N GLN A 46 -0.57 -5.78 42.79
CA GLN A 46 -0.54 -4.34 42.56
C GLN A 46 -1.96 -3.78 42.61
N THR A 47 -2.31 -3.31 43.80
CA THR A 47 -3.46 -2.43 44.07
C THR A 47 -3.15 -1.06 43.46
N ALA A 48 -3.78 -0.72 42.34
CA ALA A 48 -3.90 0.66 41.87
C ALA A 48 -5.34 1.13 42.09
N ALA A 49 -5.47 2.25 42.78
CA ALA A 49 -6.72 2.83 43.25
C ALA A 49 -7.63 3.30 42.09
N PRO A 50 -8.97 3.21 42.22
CA PRO A 50 -9.88 3.91 41.33
C PRO A 50 -9.89 5.41 41.64
N VAL A 51 -9.41 6.22 40.70
CA VAL A 51 -9.61 7.67 40.72
C VAL A 51 -11.02 7.99 40.18
N SER A 52 -11.75 8.80 40.94
CA SER A 52 -13.12 9.24 40.68
C SER A 52 -13.26 10.03 39.36
N PRO A 53 -14.29 9.78 38.53
CA PRO A 53 -14.80 10.80 37.65
C PRO A 53 -15.72 11.74 38.46
N SER A 54 -15.27 12.97 38.64
CA SER A 54 -16.06 14.08 39.16
C SER A 54 -17.18 14.40 38.17
N ALA A 55 -18.41 14.45 38.67
CA ALA A 55 -19.59 14.83 37.91
C ALA A 55 -19.74 16.36 37.83
N ALA A 56 -20.22 16.79 36.67
CA ALA A 56 -21.07 17.96 36.42
C ALA A 56 -20.48 19.39 36.54
N ALA A 57 -20.40 20.05 35.38
CA ALA A 57 -20.93 21.40 35.13
C ALA A 57 -21.14 21.51 33.60
N ALA A 58 -22.37 21.49 33.11
CA ALA A 58 -23.27 22.64 32.98
C ALA A 58 -22.80 23.63 31.90
N SER A 59 -23.64 23.68 30.86
CA SER A 59 -23.80 24.60 29.74
C SER A 59 -23.18 25.99 29.89
N GLU A 60 -22.77 26.56 28.74
CA GLU A 60 -23.35 27.82 28.27
C GLU A 60 -23.20 27.95 26.75
N SER A 61 -24.32 28.30 26.13
CA SER A 61 -24.46 28.60 24.71
C SER A 61 -23.89 30.00 24.45
N ASP A 62 -23.08 30.16 23.42
CA ASP A 62 -22.87 31.46 22.81
C ASP A 62 -23.22 31.37 21.32
N ALA A 63 -24.32 32.02 20.98
CA ALA A 63 -24.80 32.20 19.63
C ALA A 63 -24.03 33.37 18.99
N SER A 64 -23.00 33.07 18.22
CA SER A 64 -22.47 34.00 17.23
C SER A 64 -23.04 33.65 15.86
N ALA A 65 -24.06 34.41 15.48
CA ALA A 65 -24.54 34.48 14.11
C ALA A 65 -23.52 35.27 13.28
N GLU A 66 -22.79 34.58 12.41
CA GLU A 66 -22.12 35.20 11.27
C GLU A 66 -22.49 34.44 9.98
N GLU A 67 -23.28 35.15 9.18
CA GLU A 67 -23.35 35.18 7.72
C GLU A 67 -22.97 33.89 6.96
N SER A 68 -24.00 33.18 6.50
CA SER A 68 -23.90 32.17 5.43
C SER A 68 -23.43 32.82 4.13
N VAL A 69 -22.13 32.83 3.90
CA VAL A 69 -21.58 32.84 2.54
C VAL A 69 -21.53 31.38 2.10
N SER A 70 -22.53 30.97 1.31
CA SER A 70 -22.55 29.66 0.67
C SER A 70 -21.39 29.61 -0.33
N PRO A 71 -20.32 28.82 -0.10
CA PRO A 71 -19.31 28.64 -1.12
C PRO A 71 -19.95 27.86 -2.27
N GLU A 72 -19.96 28.45 -3.45
CA GLU A 72 -20.21 27.74 -4.70
C GLU A 72 -19.28 26.51 -4.70
N PRO A 73 -19.79 25.28 -4.96
CA PRO A 73 -18.93 24.12 -5.05
C PRO A 73 -18.01 24.33 -6.25
N SER A 74 -16.81 24.83 -5.98
CA SER A 74 -15.73 24.87 -6.94
C SER A 74 -15.52 23.44 -7.36
N ALA A 75 -15.85 23.12 -8.62
CA ALA A 75 -15.46 21.87 -9.23
C ALA A 75 -13.96 21.69 -8.95
N PRO A 76 -13.51 20.53 -8.44
CA PRO A 76 -12.12 20.36 -8.08
C PRO A 76 -11.26 20.69 -9.31
N ALA A 77 -10.36 21.66 -9.15
CA ALA A 77 -9.37 21.95 -10.18
C ALA A 77 -8.59 20.66 -10.39
N ILE A 78 -8.68 20.08 -11.59
CA ILE A 78 -7.80 18.99 -12.01
C ILE A 78 -6.43 19.65 -12.23
N GLU A 79 -5.70 19.88 -11.15
CA GLU A 79 -4.28 20.19 -11.23
C GLU A 79 -3.60 18.90 -11.67
N LEU A 80 -3.40 18.75 -12.98
CA LEU A 80 -2.47 17.78 -13.54
C LEU A 80 -1.06 18.16 -13.08
N SER A 81 -0.74 17.80 -11.85
CA SER A 81 0.60 17.91 -11.28
C SER A 81 1.43 16.80 -11.90
N ASN A 82 2.17 17.13 -12.96
CA ASN A 82 3.20 16.27 -13.54
C ASN A 82 2.74 14.87 -14.01
N GLY A 83 1.47 14.73 -14.39
CA GLY A 83 0.90 13.47 -14.92
C GLY A 83 0.08 12.67 -13.91
N TRP A 84 0.13 13.02 -12.62
CA TRP A 84 -0.75 12.42 -11.61
C TRP A 84 -2.15 13.01 -11.66
N GLU A 85 -3.15 12.15 -11.72
CA GLU A 85 -4.56 12.50 -11.60
C GLU A 85 -5.07 12.11 -10.21
N THR A 86 -5.62 13.06 -9.47
CA THR A 86 -6.29 12.77 -8.19
C THR A 86 -7.60 12.05 -8.45
N SER A 87 -7.75 10.87 -7.87
CA SER A 87 -8.94 10.03 -8.01
C SER A 87 -9.11 9.26 -6.71
N THR A 88 -10.19 9.52 -5.96
CA THR A 88 -10.52 8.76 -4.75
C THR A 88 -11.43 7.60 -5.12
N ILE A 89 -10.84 6.40 -5.24
CA ILE A 89 -11.56 5.18 -5.64
C ILE A 89 -11.39 4.14 -4.55
N SER A 90 -12.51 3.69 -3.98
CA SER A 90 -12.56 2.60 -3.01
C SER A 90 -12.78 1.26 -3.70
N ILE A 91 -11.86 0.31 -3.48
CA ILE A 91 -11.88 -1.04 -4.05
C ILE A 91 -11.93 -2.05 -2.90
N LYS A 92 -13.02 -2.78 -2.77
CA LYS A 92 -13.23 -3.78 -1.71
C LYS A 92 -13.28 -5.20 -2.25
N THR A 93 -13.55 -5.33 -3.53
CA THR A 93 -13.66 -6.58 -4.26
C THR A 93 -12.92 -6.47 -5.58
N PRO A 94 -12.52 -7.60 -6.20
CA PRO A 94 -11.89 -7.60 -7.53
C PRO A 94 -12.73 -6.90 -8.60
N ALA A 95 -14.05 -6.97 -8.49
CA ALA A 95 -14.97 -6.32 -9.43
C ALA A 95 -14.90 -4.78 -9.37
N ASP A 96 -14.59 -4.22 -8.19
CA ASP A 96 -14.50 -2.77 -8.01
C ASP A 96 -13.29 -2.17 -8.74
N ALA A 97 -12.26 -2.98 -9.03
CA ALA A 97 -11.06 -2.55 -9.77
C ALA A 97 -11.36 -2.09 -11.20
N ALA A 98 -12.51 -2.49 -11.78
CA ALA A 98 -12.95 -2.01 -13.09
C ALA A 98 -13.16 -0.48 -13.14
N GLN A 99 -13.30 0.19 -11.99
CA GLN A 99 -13.38 1.64 -11.88
C GLN A 99 -12.10 2.36 -12.31
N LEU A 100 -10.94 1.68 -12.28
CA LEU A 100 -9.64 2.26 -12.68
C LEU A 100 -9.51 2.45 -14.19
N GLY A 101 -10.33 1.77 -14.99
CA GLY A 101 -10.31 1.87 -16.44
C GLY A 101 -9.18 1.06 -17.10
N ALA A 102 -8.84 1.45 -18.33
CA ALA A 102 -7.86 0.73 -19.14
C ALA A 102 -6.43 0.95 -18.64
N GLY A 103 -5.58 -0.07 -18.71
CA GLY A 103 -4.18 -0.04 -18.25
C GLY A 103 -3.96 -0.54 -16.82
N PHE A 104 -5.02 -0.93 -16.11
CA PHE A 104 -5.00 -1.42 -14.73
C PHE A 104 -5.67 -2.80 -14.59
N GLU A 105 -5.75 -3.57 -15.66
CA GLU A 105 -6.49 -4.84 -15.73
C GLU A 105 -6.02 -5.86 -14.69
N GLY A 106 -4.73 -5.86 -14.33
CA GLY A 106 -4.15 -6.76 -13.33
C GLY A 106 -4.42 -6.38 -11.86
N VAL A 107 -5.00 -5.20 -11.59
CA VAL A 107 -5.33 -4.77 -10.21
C VAL A 107 -6.41 -5.67 -9.60
N ALA A 108 -7.33 -6.20 -10.41
CA ALA A 108 -8.34 -7.13 -9.92
C ALA A 108 -7.73 -8.40 -9.31
N GLU A 109 -6.66 -8.94 -9.91
CA GLU A 109 -5.93 -10.10 -9.37
C GLU A 109 -5.19 -9.76 -8.07
N MET A 110 -4.55 -8.59 -8.00
CA MET A 110 -3.92 -8.12 -6.75
C MET A 110 -4.95 -8.01 -5.62
N VAL A 111 -6.12 -7.43 -5.90
CA VAL A 111 -7.20 -7.29 -4.93
C VAL A 111 -7.76 -8.64 -4.52
N ASP A 112 -7.92 -9.58 -5.45
CA ASP A 112 -8.38 -10.95 -5.15
C ASP A 112 -7.42 -11.66 -4.19
N ALA A 113 -6.11 -11.53 -4.43
CA ALA A 113 -5.08 -12.07 -3.56
C ALA A 113 -5.13 -11.45 -2.15
N LEU A 114 -5.30 -10.13 -2.05
CA LEU A 114 -5.37 -9.43 -0.76
C LEU A 114 -6.66 -9.72 0.01
N VAL A 115 -7.81 -9.84 -0.67
CA VAL A 115 -9.10 -10.20 -0.04
C VAL A 115 -9.10 -11.66 0.43
N SER A 116 -8.42 -12.53 -0.32
CA SER A 116 -8.30 -13.96 0.01
C SER A 116 -7.20 -14.27 1.02
N ASP A 117 -6.50 -13.25 1.53
CA ASP A 117 -5.48 -13.42 2.57
C ASP A 117 -6.14 -13.94 3.87
N GLY A 118 -5.73 -15.14 4.30
CA GLY A 118 -6.43 -15.87 5.35
C GLY A 118 -6.27 -15.29 6.76
N GLU A 119 -5.19 -14.55 7.00
CA GLU A 119 -4.86 -14.00 8.32
C GLU A 119 -5.16 -12.49 8.39
N CYS A 120 -4.95 -11.79 7.28
CA CYS A 120 -5.03 -10.35 7.16
C CYS A 120 -5.79 -9.91 5.91
N PRO A 121 -7.06 -10.34 5.73
CA PRO A 121 -7.82 -10.03 4.53
C PRO A 121 -7.98 -8.52 4.36
N LEU A 122 -7.92 -8.07 3.11
CA LEU A 122 -8.22 -6.71 2.70
C LEU A 122 -9.64 -6.32 3.15
N GLU A 123 -9.75 -5.16 3.78
CA GLU A 123 -11.03 -4.51 4.06
C GLU A 123 -11.35 -3.46 2.98
N GLU A 124 -10.33 -2.70 2.56
CA GLU A 124 -10.47 -1.63 1.57
C GLU A 124 -9.10 -1.26 0.99
N PHE A 125 -9.02 -1.18 -0.34
CA PHE A 125 -7.92 -0.52 -1.04
C PHE A 125 -8.44 0.81 -1.59
N THR A 126 -7.94 1.92 -1.05
CA THR A 126 -8.27 3.26 -1.55
C THR A 126 -7.18 3.70 -2.50
N VAL A 127 -7.51 3.97 -3.75
CA VAL A 127 -6.62 4.68 -4.68
C VAL A 127 -6.89 6.17 -4.50
N ASP A 128 -5.84 6.96 -4.34
CA ASP A 128 -5.89 8.41 -4.17
C ASP A 128 -5.39 9.15 -5.42
N ARG A 129 -4.40 8.58 -6.12
CA ARG A 129 -3.88 9.13 -7.38
C ARG A 129 -3.51 8.04 -8.37
N ILE A 130 -3.68 8.36 -9.64
CA ILE A 130 -3.40 7.48 -10.78
C ILE A 130 -2.40 8.18 -11.69
N HIS A 131 -1.39 7.44 -12.16
CA HIS A 131 -0.46 7.91 -13.18
C HIS A 131 -0.64 7.11 -14.48
N PRO A 132 -0.65 7.75 -15.66
CA PRO A 132 -0.82 7.05 -16.95
C PRO A 132 0.30 6.07 -17.29
N ASP A 133 1.46 6.18 -16.63
CA ASP A 133 2.57 5.22 -16.78
C ASP A 133 2.34 3.90 -16.01
N GLY A 134 1.16 3.68 -15.44
CA GLY A 134 0.81 2.45 -14.74
C GLY A 134 1.23 2.43 -13.26
N TYR A 135 1.09 3.57 -12.58
CA TYR A 135 1.31 3.67 -11.13
C TYR A 135 0.03 4.09 -10.41
N LEU A 136 -0.21 3.51 -9.23
CA LEU A 136 -1.26 3.91 -8.32
C LEU A 136 -0.64 4.33 -6.99
N LEU A 137 -1.08 5.48 -6.49
CA LEU A 137 -0.83 5.89 -5.11
C LEU A 137 -2.11 5.64 -4.32
N GLY A 138 -2.01 4.93 -3.21
CA GLY A 138 -3.19 4.61 -2.40
C GLY A 138 -2.87 4.09 -1.02
N ASN A 139 -3.90 3.62 -0.33
CA ASN A 139 -3.82 3.05 1.01
C ASN A 139 -4.52 1.68 1.04
N VAL A 140 -3.80 0.67 1.53
CA VAL A 140 -4.34 -0.66 1.78
C VAL A 140 -4.73 -0.75 3.24
N MET A 141 -6.01 -1.01 3.50
CA MET A 141 -6.55 -1.31 4.82
C MET A 141 -6.90 -2.79 4.91
N SER A 142 -6.37 -3.47 5.91
CA SER A 142 -6.64 -4.87 6.24
C SER A 142 -6.92 -5.04 7.73
N LYS A 143 -7.37 -6.24 8.12
CA LYS A 143 -7.56 -6.59 9.53
C LYS A 143 -6.31 -6.48 10.40
N CYS A 144 -5.13 -6.49 9.79
CA CYS A 144 -3.85 -6.46 10.48
C CYS A 144 -3.19 -5.07 10.50
N GLY A 145 -3.72 -4.12 9.74
CA GLY A 145 -3.19 -2.76 9.70
C GLY A 145 -3.61 -2.00 8.44
N SER A 146 -3.14 -0.77 8.35
CA SER A 146 -3.32 0.05 7.16
C SER A 146 -2.03 0.78 6.81
N GLY A 147 -1.73 0.92 5.54
CA GLY A 147 -0.52 1.59 5.09
C GLY A 147 -0.69 2.26 3.73
N PRO A 148 -0.21 3.50 3.55
CA PRO A 148 -0.07 4.07 2.23
C PRO A 148 1.04 3.37 1.45
N GLY A 149 0.93 3.36 0.13
CA GLY A 149 1.93 2.75 -0.73
C GLY A 149 1.81 3.18 -2.19
N LEU A 150 2.89 2.93 -2.90
CA LEU A 150 2.97 3.02 -4.35
C LEU A 150 2.82 1.61 -4.93
N PHE A 151 1.94 1.46 -5.90
CA PHE A 151 1.62 0.20 -6.56
C PHE A 151 1.89 0.32 -8.06
N ALA A 152 2.45 -0.73 -8.64
CA ALA A 152 2.72 -0.82 -10.07
C ALA A 152 2.75 -2.28 -10.51
N GLU A 153 2.71 -2.49 -11.82
CA GLU A 153 2.91 -3.82 -12.40
C GLU A 153 4.41 -4.13 -12.49
N SER A 154 4.84 -5.23 -11.87
CA SER A 154 6.18 -5.81 -12.02
C SER A 154 6.05 -7.23 -12.52
N ASP A 155 6.76 -7.56 -13.60
CA ASP A 155 6.78 -8.91 -14.19
C ASP A 155 5.37 -9.46 -14.53
N GLY A 156 4.44 -8.58 -14.90
CA GLY A 156 3.06 -8.96 -15.24
C GLY A 156 2.11 -9.04 -14.05
N VAL A 157 2.56 -8.68 -12.83
CA VAL A 157 1.78 -8.78 -11.60
C VAL A 157 1.72 -7.42 -10.90
N TRP A 158 0.51 -6.99 -10.57
CA TRP A 158 0.32 -5.79 -9.76
C TRP A 158 0.68 -6.05 -8.30
N MET A 159 1.55 -5.21 -7.75
CA MET A 159 2.00 -5.32 -6.37
C MET A 159 2.36 -3.96 -5.79
N GLN A 160 2.46 -3.92 -4.46
CA GLN A 160 3.04 -2.77 -3.78
C GLN A 160 4.55 -2.74 -4.05
N VAL A 161 5.02 -1.71 -4.75
CA VAL A 161 6.44 -1.53 -5.07
C VAL A 161 7.18 -0.72 -4.00
N VAL A 162 6.46 0.16 -3.29
CA VAL A 162 7.01 0.91 -2.14
C VAL A 162 5.94 1.06 -1.06
N GLY A 163 6.30 0.75 0.19
CA GLY A 163 5.49 1.03 1.37
C GLY A 163 5.91 2.33 2.04
N PHE A 164 4.92 3.12 2.45
CA PHE A 164 5.14 4.44 3.04
C PHE A 164 5.02 4.41 4.56
N ASP A 165 5.73 3.46 5.18
CA ASP A 165 5.85 3.33 6.62
C ASP A 165 6.88 4.34 7.17
N GLY A 166 6.54 5.63 7.06
CA GLY A 166 7.38 6.75 7.49
C GLY A 166 8.06 7.49 6.33
N VAL A 167 9.29 7.98 6.56
CA VAL A 167 10.03 8.77 5.56
C VAL A 167 10.62 7.85 4.51
N VAL A 168 10.17 8.01 3.26
CA VAL A 168 10.61 7.22 2.10
C VAL A 168 11.91 7.80 1.56
N MET A 169 12.84 6.96 1.11
CA MET A 169 14.06 7.46 0.44
C MET A 169 13.76 7.80 -1.02
N CYS A 170 14.21 8.96 -1.48
CA CYS A 170 14.00 9.39 -2.86
C CYS A 170 14.67 8.44 -3.87
N ASP A 171 15.77 7.78 -3.46
CA ASP A 171 16.45 6.76 -4.27
C ASP A 171 15.59 5.50 -4.45
N ASP A 172 14.79 5.10 -3.46
CA ASP A 172 13.91 3.93 -3.57
C ASP A 172 12.79 4.19 -4.59
N LEU A 173 12.19 5.38 -4.53
CA LEU A 173 11.21 5.83 -5.53
C LEU A 173 11.82 5.87 -6.94
N ALA A 174 13.03 6.39 -7.07
CA ALA A 174 13.74 6.43 -8.35
C ALA A 174 14.10 5.02 -8.85
N ALA A 175 14.48 4.10 -7.96
CA ALA A 175 14.85 2.73 -8.30
C ALA A 175 13.68 1.92 -8.87
N VAL A 176 12.46 2.16 -8.38
CA VAL A 176 11.23 1.56 -8.92
C VAL A 176 10.65 2.32 -10.12
N GLY A 177 11.34 3.36 -10.59
CA GLY A 177 10.90 4.18 -11.72
C GLY A 177 9.70 5.07 -11.42
N ALA A 178 9.41 5.36 -10.15
CA ALA A 178 8.25 6.15 -9.76
C ALA A 178 8.25 7.51 -10.49
N PRO A 179 7.11 7.91 -11.10
CA PRO A 179 6.96 9.22 -11.69
C PRO A 179 7.10 10.33 -10.65
N ARG A 180 7.74 11.43 -11.05
CA ARG A 180 7.86 12.64 -10.21
C ARG A 180 6.50 13.30 -9.98
N GLY A 181 6.41 14.21 -9.02
CA GLY A 181 5.20 14.98 -8.71
C GLY A 181 4.19 14.23 -7.86
N LEU A 182 4.64 13.25 -7.09
CA LEU A 182 3.87 12.63 -6.01
C LEU A 182 3.49 13.67 -4.94
N ASN A 183 4.29 14.73 -4.77
CA ASN A 183 4.19 15.66 -3.62
C ASN A 183 4.20 14.88 -2.30
N TYR A 184 5.01 13.83 -2.26
CA TYR A 184 5.24 13.02 -1.08
C TYR A 184 6.63 13.36 -0.55
N PRO A 185 6.78 13.67 0.74
CA PRO A 185 8.08 14.00 1.30
C PRO A 185 8.97 12.75 1.24
N CYS A 186 10.09 12.86 0.54
CA CYS A 186 11.12 11.84 0.55
C CYS A 186 12.43 12.43 1.06
N SER A 187 13.23 11.59 1.72
CA SER A 187 14.56 11.97 2.19
C SER A 187 15.62 11.60 1.16
N THR A 188 16.57 12.50 0.96
CA THR A 188 17.79 12.24 0.18
C THR A 188 18.93 11.68 1.02
N GLN A 189 18.75 11.64 2.35
CA GLN A 189 19.76 11.14 3.29
C GLN A 189 19.15 10.14 4.27
N ALA A 190 19.94 9.14 4.65
CA ALA A 190 19.51 8.08 5.57
C ALA A 190 19.18 8.58 6.99
N ASP A 191 19.61 9.78 7.38
CA ASP A 191 19.33 10.41 8.67
C ASP A 191 18.02 11.23 8.68
N GLY A 192 17.28 11.25 7.57
CA GLY A 192 16.03 12.01 7.44
C GLY A 192 16.24 13.52 7.24
N SER A 193 17.48 13.98 7.03
CA SER A 193 17.76 15.38 6.74
C SER A 193 17.74 15.64 5.22
N GLY A 194 17.05 16.68 4.77
CA GLY A 194 16.94 17.01 3.34
C GLY A 194 15.70 16.41 2.66
N GLU A 195 14.54 16.82 3.16
CA GLU A 195 13.22 16.53 2.58
C GLU A 195 13.08 17.26 1.24
N ILE A 196 12.71 16.51 0.20
CA ILE A 196 12.27 17.05 -1.08
C ILE A 196 10.93 16.42 -1.45
N ASP A 197 10.06 17.19 -2.10
CA ASP A 197 8.86 16.66 -2.74
C ASP A 197 9.27 15.85 -3.96
N TYR A 198 8.94 14.55 -3.95
CA TYR A 198 9.18 13.69 -5.10
C TYR A 198 8.18 13.95 -6.22
#